data_AF-A0A060C5H4-F1
#
_entry.id   AF-A0A060C5H4-F1
#
_cell.length_a   1.000
_cell.length_b   1.000
_cell.length_c   1.000
_cell.angle_alpha   90.00
_cell.angle_beta   90.00
_cell.angle_gamma   90.00
#
_symmetry.space_group_name_H-M   'P 1'
#
loop_
_entity.id
_entity.type
_entity.pdbx_description
1 polymer ?
#
loop_
_entity_poly.entity_id
_entity_poly.type
_entity_poly.pdbx_seq_one_letter_code
_entity_poly.pdbx_strand_id
1 'polypeptide(L)'
;MAEPAARPPPATGFSYLVTPNVDHIVQLSRRPELAPAYDGADWRMCDSRIVEKLGRLRGLELACYPGADLVRDLLEDSRARKLKIAAVGPSPAHFRLLCQKFPELDLHLVEAPFMTRGSA
;
A
#
# COMPACT_ATOMS: atom_id res chain seq x y z
N MET A 1 21.01 -18.41 4.53
CA MET A 1 20.49 -17.04 4.32
C MET A 1 19.45 -16.81 5.39
N ALA A 2 19.61 -15.78 6.23
CA ALA A 2 18.65 -15.51 7.29
C ALA A 2 17.37 -14.94 6.69
N GLU A 3 16.23 -15.54 7.02
CA GLU A 3 14.92 -14.93 6.83
C GLU A 3 14.96 -13.52 7.46
N PRO A 4 14.54 -12.45 6.77
CA PRO A 4 14.43 -11.16 7.42
C PRO A 4 13.40 -11.31 8.54
N ALA A 5 13.87 -11.35 9.78
CA ALA A 5 13.03 -11.47 10.96
C ALA A 5 11.99 -10.36 10.90
N ALA A 6 10.71 -10.74 10.89
CA ALA A 6 9.61 -9.79 10.93
C ALA A 6 9.85 -8.83 12.10
N ARG A 7 9.90 -7.52 11.80
CA ARG A 7 10.07 -6.49 12.82
C ARG A 7 8.94 -6.65 13.86
N PRO A 8 9.25 -6.65 15.17
CA PRO A 8 8.20 -6.70 16.19
C PRO A 8 7.26 -5.51 16.00
N PRO A 9 5.94 -5.70 16.20
CA PRO A 9 4.97 -4.63 16.03
C PRO A 9 5.37 -3.42 16.90
N PRO A 10 5.24 -2.19 16.39
CA PRO A 10 5.65 -0.99 17.09
C PRO A 10 4.91 -0.82 18.42
N ALA A 11 5.61 -0.27 19.41
CA ALA A 11 5.10 -0.07 20.78
C ALA A 11 3.84 0.81 20.82
N THR A 12 3.71 1.72 19.86
CA THR A 12 2.47 2.39 19.50
C THR A 12 1.78 1.52 18.45
N GLY A 13 0.59 0.98 18.74
CA GLY A 13 -0.08 -0.04 17.92
C GLY A 13 -0.55 0.38 16.51
N PHE A 14 0.17 1.28 15.85
CA PHE A 14 0.00 1.68 14.46
C PHE A 14 1.11 1.08 13.62
N SER A 15 0.72 0.25 12.65
CA SER A 15 1.60 -0.26 11.60
C SER A 15 1.09 0.16 10.24
N TYR A 16 2.01 0.32 9.30
CA TYR A 16 1.67 0.64 7.93
C TYR A 16 2.61 -0.04 6.94
N LEU A 17 2.04 -0.32 5.78
CA LEU A 17 2.75 -0.83 4.62
C LEU A 17 2.70 0.21 3.51
N VAL A 18 3.73 0.20 2.67
CA VAL A 18 3.79 1.01 1.46
C VAL A 18 3.98 0.10 0.25
N THR A 19 3.36 0.45 -0.86
CA THR A 19 3.44 -0.28 -2.13
C THR A 19 4.14 0.58 -3.19
N PRO A 20 5.45 0.88 -3.07
CA PRO A 20 6.15 1.72 -4.03
C PRO A 20 6.11 1.13 -5.44
N ASN A 21 5.65 1.95 -6.38
CA ASN A 21 5.79 1.69 -7.80
C ASN A 21 7.06 2.38 -8.35
N VAL A 22 7.28 2.32 -9.67
CA VAL A 22 8.47 2.91 -10.31
C VAL A 22 8.54 4.44 -10.16
N ASP A 23 7.41 5.14 -10.17
CA ASP A 23 7.37 6.59 -10.02
C ASP A 23 7.89 6.99 -8.64
N HIS A 24 7.46 6.27 -7.60
CA HIS A 24 7.90 6.53 -6.23
C HIS A 24 9.42 6.33 -6.06
N ILE A 25 10.01 5.33 -6.71
CA ILE A 25 11.47 5.10 -6.69
C ILE A 25 12.21 6.27 -7.36
N VAL A 26 11.71 6.77 -8.49
CA VAL A 26 12.28 7.94 -9.17
C VAL A 26 12.13 9.19 -8.33
N GLN A 27 10.99 9.37 -7.66
CA GLN A 27 10.77 10.51 -6.77
C GLN A 27 11.71 10.45 -5.57
N LEU A 28 11.91 9.29 -4.95
CA LEU A 28 12.83 9.12 -3.83
C LEU A 28 14.29 9.45 -4.19
N SER A 29 14.71 9.17 -5.42
CA SER A 29 16.08 9.54 -5.86
C SER A 29 16.24 11.04 -6.10
N ARG A 30 15.16 11.73 -6.47
CA ARG A 30 15.15 13.19 -6.72
C ARG A 30 14.84 14.01 -5.47
N ARG A 31 14.09 13.43 -4.53
CA ARG A 31 13.53 14.06 -3.35
C ARG A 31 13.81 13.22 -2.10
N PRO A 32 15.07 13.23 -1.61
CA PRO A 32 15.46 12.44 -0.44
C PRO A 32 14.65 12.75 0.82
N GLU A 33 14.01 13.93 0.91
CA GLU A 33 13.12 14.30 2.00
C GLU A 33 11.87 13.40 2.12
N LEU A 34 11.54 12.64 1.07
CA LEU A 34 10.44 11.67 1.09
C LEU A 34 10.83 10.33 1.72
N ALA A 35 12.13 10.03 1.86
CA ALA A 35 12.63 8.75 2.36
C ALA A 35 12.07 8.33 3.73
N PRO A 36 11.89 9.23 4.72
CA PRO A 36 11.36 8.85 6.03
C PRO A 36 9.98 8.17 5.97
N ALA A 37 9.13 8.55 5.01
CA ALA A 37 7.79 7.95 4.85
C ALA A 37 7.84 6.50 4.34
N TYR A 38 8.93 6.08 3.71
CA TYR A 38 9.12 4.71 3.23
C TYR A 38 9.98 3.90 4.20
N ASP A 39 10.99 4.52 4.81
CA ASP A 39 11.88 3.85 5.75
C ASP A 39 11.21 3.53 7.08
N GLY A 40 10.24 4.35 7.49
CA GLY A 40 9.42 4.10 8.66
C GLY A 40 8.37 3.01 8.47
N ALA A 41 8.11 2.55 7.24
CA ALA A 41 7.10 1.53 6.98
C ALA A 41 7.53 0.18 7.54
N ASP A 42 6.58 -0.57 8.11
CA ASP A 42 6.82 -1.92 8.61
C ASP A 42 7.04 -2.89 7.44
N TRP A 43 6.35 -2.64 6.33
CA TRP A 43 6.44 -3.44 5.11
C TRP A 43 6.54 -2.56 3.87
N ARG A 44 7.42 -2.93 2.96
CA ARG A 44 7.59 -2.32 1.64
C ARG A 44 7.35 -3.38 0.58
N MET A 45 6.26 -3.27 -0.18
CA MET A 45 5.88 -4.25 -1.20
C MET A 45 6.06 -3.66 -2.60
N CYS A 46 6.69 -4.39 -3.51
CA CYS A 46 6.93 -3.91 -4.86
C CYS A 46 5.63 -3.88 -5.67
N ASP A 47 5.21 -2.70 -6.13
CA ASP A 47 4.01 -2.50 -6.97
C ASP A 47 4.39 -2.29 -8.45
N SER A 48 5.52 -2.84 -8.88
CA SER A 48 6.02 -2.59 -10.22
C SER A 48 6.68 -3.80 -10.86
N ARG A 49 6.00 -4.36 -11.87
CA ARG A 49 6.53 -5.44 -12.71
C ARG A 49 7.83 -5.06 -13.42
N ILE A 50 8.03 -3.77 -13.75
CA ILE A 50 9.29 -3.33 -14.35
C ILE A 50 10.43 -3.33 -13.32
N VAL A 51 10.16 -2.91 -12.08
CA VAL A 51 11.14 -2.95 -10.99
C VAL A 51 11.49 -4.39 -10.63
N GLU A 52 10.50 -5.29 -10.57
CA GLU A 52 10.72 -6.74 -10.44
C GLU A 52 11.68 -7.25 -11.53
N LYS A 53 11.42 -6.95 -12.81
CA LYS A 53 12.28 -7.38 -13.92
C LYS A 53 13.70 -6.84 -13.79
N LEU A 54 13.86 -5.56 -13.45
CA LEU A 54 15.18 -4.95 -13.22
C LEU A 54 15.90 -5.59 -12.03
N GLY A 55 15.18 -5.89 -10.95
CA GLY A 55 15.70 -6.62 -9.80
C GLY A 55 16.24 -7.99 -10.19
N ARG A 56 15.46 -8.77 -10.96
CA ARG A 56 15.89 -10.08 -11.48
C ARG A 56 17.15 -9.98 -12.35
N LEU A 57 17.25 -8.97 -13.22
CA LEU A 57 18.46 -8.72 -14.02
C LEU A 57 19.69 -8.39 -13.16
N ARG A 58 19.48 -7.93 -11.92
CA ARG A 58 20.52 -7.66 -10.92
C ARG A 58 20.70 -8.80 -9.91
N GLY A 59 20.07 -9.96 -10.13
CA GLY A 59 20.15 -11.12 -9.23
C GLY A 59 19.38 -10.94 -7.91
N LEU A 60 18.43 -10.00 -7.85
CA LEU A 60 17.56 -9.81 -6.69
C LEU A 60 16.28 -10.62 -6.83
N GLU A 61 15.89 -11.31 -5.76
CA GLU A 61 14.58 -11.93 -5.62
C GLU A 61 13.56 -10.87 -5.18
N LEU A 62 12.99 -10.17 -6.17
CA LEU A 62 11.95 -9.19 -5.96
C LEU A 62 10.68 -9.61 -6.70
N ALA A 63 9.62 -9.90 -5.95
CA ALA A 63 8.31 -10.24 -6.52
C ALA A 63 7.40 -9.00 -6.53
N CYS A 64 6.76 -8.74 -7.66
CA CYS A 64 5.73 -7.72 -7.74
C CYS A 64 4.43 -8.23 -7.11
N TYR A 65 3.87 -7.47 -6.17
CA TYR A 65 2.53 -7.68 -5.62
C TYR A 65 1.74 -6.38 -5.72
N PRO A 66 0.88 -6.22 -6.74
CA PRO A 66 0.23 -4.94 -7.00
C PRO A 66 -0.58 -4.43 -5.81
N GLY A 67 -0.55 -3.12 -5.56
CA GLY A 67 -1.24 -2.55 -4.39
C GLY A 67 -2.75 -2.78 -4.40
N ALA A 68 -3.36 -2.76 -5.59
CA ALA A 68 -4.78 -3.09 -5.76
C ALA A 68 -5.09 -4.57 -5.50
N ASP A 69 -4.17 -5.47 -5.85
CA ASP A 69 -4.30 -6.90 -5.58
C ASP A 69 -4.19 -7.16 -4.07
N LEU A 70 -3.22 -6.53 -3.41
CA LEU A 70 -3.07 -6.58 -1.95
C LEU A 70 -4.35 -6.11 -1.22
N VAL A 71 -4.89 -4.95 -1.62
CA VAL A 71 -6.13 -4.43 -0.99
C VAL A 71 -7.31 -5.36 -1.25
N ARG A 72 -7.44 -5.89 -2.48
CA ARG A 72 -8.49 -6.87 -2.79
C ARG A 72 -8.37 -8.08 -1.87
N ASP A 73 -7.19 -8.69 -1.81
CA ASP A 73 -6.97 -9.92 -1.05
C ASP A 73 -7.19 -9.68 0.45
N LEU A 74 -6.84 -8.49 0.95
CA LEU A 74 -7.15 -8.06 2.32
C LEU A 74 -8.66 -7.97 2.59
N LEU A 75 -9.43 -7.40 1.66
CA LEU A 75 -10.89 -7.26 1.81
C LEU A 75 -11.63 -8.59 1.61
N GLU A 76 -11.09 -9.49 0.77
CA GLU A 76 -11.66 -10.83 0.53
C GLU A 76 -11.36 -11.82 1.67
N ASP A 77 -10.39 -11.51 2.54
CA ASP A 77 -10.09 -12.32 3.71
C ASP A 77 -11.23 -12.31 4.72
N SER A 78 -11.67 -13.50 5.16
CA SER A 78 -12.72 -13.66 6.17
C SER A 78 -12.48 -12.90 7.48
N ARG A 79 -11.21 -12.62 7.83
CA ARG A 79 -10.82 -11.86 9.02
C ARG A 79 -11.18 -10.38 8.89
N ALA A 80 -11.29 -9.84 7.67
CA ALA A 80 -11.69 -8.46 7.42
C ALA A 80 -13.08 -8.13 7.98
N ARG A 81 -13.98 -9.13 8.04
CA ARG A 81 -15.33 -8.99 8.63
C ARG A 81 -15.34 -8.62 10.12
N LYS A 82 -14.19 -8.75 10.79
CA LYS A 82 -13.99 -8.39 12.20
C LYS A 82 -13.34 -7.01 12.36
N LEU A 83 -12.98 -6.36 11.27
CA LEU A 83 -12.27 -5.08 11.25
C LEU A 83 -13.23 -3.94 10.93
N LYS A 84 -12.92 -2.76 11.46
CA LYS A 84 -13.47 -1.49 10.98
C LYS A 84 -12.49 -0.90 9.99
N ILE A 85 -12.94 -0.68 8.77
CA ILE A 85 -12.06 -0.34 7.65
C ILE A 85 -12.42 1.05 7.14
N ALA A 86 -11.47 1.98 7.23
CA ALA A 86 -11.61 3.31 6.67
C ALA A 86 -10.97 3.37 5.28
N ALA A 87 -11.73 3.82 4.28
CA ALA A 87 -11.22 4.15 2.95
C ALA A 87 -11.01 5.67 2.86
N VAL A 88 -9.75 6.07 2.68
CA VAL A 88 -9.35 7.49 2.69
C VAL A 88 -9.20 8.00 1.25
N GLY A 89 -9.93 9.06 0.91
CA GLY A 89 -9.82 9.75 -0.38
C GLY A 89 -10.54 9.20 -1.61
N PRO A 90 -11.23 8.04 -1.66
CA PRO A 90 -12.02 7.72 -2.84
C PRO A 90 -13.19 8.70 -2.98
N SER A 91 -13.69 8.87 -4.22
CA SER A 91 -14.92 9.65 -4.42
C SER A 91 -16.10 8.94 -3.74
N PRO A 92 -17.16 9.66 -3.33
CA PRO A 92 -18.35 9.01 -2.78
C PRO A 92 -18.97 7.98 -3.72
N ALA A 93 -18.85 8.17 -5.04
CA ALA A 93 -19.33 7.20 -6.03
C ALA A 93 -18.50 5.91 -6.02
N HIS A 94 -17.17 6.00 -6.00
CA HIS A 94 -16.30 4.82 -5.91
C HIS A 94 -16.43 4.11 -4.56
N PHE A 95 -16.58 4.85 -3.46
CA PHE A 95 -16.83 4.26 -2.15
C PHE A 95 -18.14 3.48 -2.11
N ARG A 96 -19.22 4.00 -2.71
CA ARG A 96 -20.48 3.24 -2.83
C ARG A 96 -20.31 1.92 -3.58
N LEU A 97 -19.52 1.89 -4.66
CA LEU A 97 -19.22 0.65 -5.38
C LEU A 97 -18.44 -0.34 -4.51
N LEU A 98 -17.51 0.16 -3.67
CA LEU A 98 -16.78 -0.68 -2.73
C LEU A 98 -17.74 -1.32 -1.71
N CYS A 99 -18.66 -0.56 -1.12
CA CYS A 99 -19.66 -1.09 -0.19
C CYS A 99 -20.60 -2.11 -0.86
N GLN A 100 -20.96 -1.90 -2.12
CA GLN A 100 -21.78 -2.85 -2.87
C GLN A 100 -21.05 -4.16 -3.15
N LYS A 101 -19.74 -4.10 -3.40
CA LYS A 101 -18.91 -5.29 -3.65
C LYS A 101 -18.68 -6.11 -2.37
N PHE A 102 -18.57 -5.45 -1.22
CA PHE A 102 -18.28 -6.07 0.07
C PHE A 102 -19.32 -5.66 1.13
N PRO A 103 -20.59 -6.07 0.98
CA PRO A 103 -21.69 -5.62 1.84
C PRO A 103 -21.57 -6.10 3.28
N GLU A 104 -20.76 -7.13 3.56
CA GLU A 104 -20.54 -7.66 4.90
C GLU A 104 -19.45 -6.95 5.71
N LEU A 105 -18.71 -6.01 5.11
CA LEU A 105 -17.60 -5.32 5.76
C LEU A 105 -18.06 -4.01 6.41
N ASP A 106 -17.49 -3.69 7.58
CA ASP A 106 -17.70 -2.40 8.26
C ASP A 106 -16.80 -1.33 7.62
N LEU A 107 -17.30 -0.71 6.55
CA LEU A 107 -16.58 0.27 5.73
C LEU A 107 -17.00 1.72 6.04
N HIS A 108 -16.02 2.58 6.25
CA HIS A 108 -16.21 4.01 6.48
C HIS A 108 -15.45 4.85 5.45
N LEU A 109 -16.12 5.89 4.93
CA LEU A 109 -15.46 6.88 4.08
C LEU A 109 -14.79 7.94 4.95
N VAL A 110 -13.51 8.21 4.67
CA VAL A 110 -12.80 9.38 5.20
C VAL A 110 -12.48 10.30 4.03
N GLU A 111 -13.05 11.50 4.07
CA GLU A 111 -12.76 12.51 3.06
C GLU A 111 -11.29 12.93 3.14
N ALA A 112 -10.66 13.05 1.98
CA ALA A 112 -9.32 13.59 1.85
C ALA A 112 -9.30 14.55 0.66
N PRO A 113 -8.47 15.61 0.71
CA PRO A 113 -8.31 16.49 -0.42
C PRO A 113 -7.80 15.70 -1.63
N PHE A 114 -8.47 15.84 -2.77
CA PHE A 114 -7.95 15.30 -4.02
C PHE A 114 -6.74 16.13 -4.46
N MET A 115 -5.63 15.45 -4.72
CA MET A 115 -4.51 16.10 -5.42
C MET A 115 -4.89 16.27 -6.89
N THR A 116 -4.93 17.51 -7.36
CA THR A 116 -5.10 17.81 -8.78
C THR A 116 -3.82 17.40 -9.51
N ARG A 117 -3.93 16.59 -10.56
CA ARG A 117 -2.76 16.22 -11.38
C ARG A 117 -2.06 17.50 -11.88
N GLY A 118 -0.77 17.65 -11.56
CA GLY A 118 0.05 18.82 -11.94
C GLY A 118 0.29 19.86 -10.85
N SER A 119 -0.20 19.66 -9.62
CA SER A 119 0.10 20.53 -8.47
C SER A 119 1.34 20.07 -7.69
N ALA A 120 2.49 19.99 -8.36
CA ALA A 120 3.79 19.72 -7.74
C ALA A 120 4.84 20.69 -8.26
#